data_AF-A0A1G2YY38-F1
#
_entry.id   AF-A0A1G2YY38-F1
#
_cell.length_a   1.000
_cell.length_b   1.000
_cell.length_c   1.000
_cell.angle_alpha   90.00
_cell.angle_beta   90.00
_cell.angle_gamma   90.00
#
_symmetry.space_group_name_H-M   'P 1'
#
loop_
_entity.id
_entity.type
_entity.pdbx_description
1 polymer ?
#
loop_
_entity_poly.entity_id
_entity_poly.type
_entity_poly.pdbx_seq_one_letter_code
_entity_poly.pdbx_strand_id
1 'polypeptide(L)'
;MKKWIVIVVILICCGLYAMIKFSMSQNENVSGQAQETQNTKQKETDKTDTATSEKSTVSTVPAVQVEAVAEALREFQNCLKEKKYEQAWELTTEYFKQRVSEGNFEKFKENMAGEGAGIATATVHPESATVIEGRVGLLISSPSLEYKIYLCFIEDNGKWKLDIGRPAHSVNASKE
;
A
#
# COMPACT_ATOMS: atom_id res chain seq x y z
N MET A 1 -4.65 -14.56 43.17
CA MET A 1 -4.45 -14.75 41.72
C MET A 1 -4.24 -13.43 40.94
N LYS A 2 -3.60 -12.39 41.51
CA LYS A 2 -3.34 -11.11 40.80
C LYS A 2 -1.86 -10.77 40.60
N LYS A 3 -0.94 -11.44 41.32
CA LYS A 3 0.51 -11.16 41.26
C LYS A 3 1.23 -11.84 40.09
N TRP A 4 0.67 -12.92 39.54
CA TRP A 4 1.28 -13.68 38.44
C TRP A 4 1.10 -13.01 37.07
N ILE A 5 0.00 -12.27 36.87
CA ILE A 5 -0.32 -11.63 35.57
C ILE A 5 0.67 -10.49 35.27
N VAL A 6 1.08 -9.72 36.28
CA VAL A 6 2.01 -8.59 36.11
C VAL A 6 3.41 -9.08 35.68
N ILE A 7 3.85 -10.24 36.18
CA ILE A 7 5.15 -10.82 35.84
C ILE A 7 5.17 -11.31 34.38
N VAL A 8 4.06 -11.87 33.90
CA VAL A 8 3.94 -12.34 32.50
C VAL A 8 3.95 -11.18 31.51
N VAL A 9 3.26 -10.07 31.83
CA VAL A 9 3.23 -8.87 30.97
C VAL A 9 4.61 -8.23 30.85
N ILE A 10 5.37 -8.14 31.94
CA ILE A 10 6.73 -7.55 31.93
C ILE A 10 7.70 -8.41 31.11
N LEU A 11 7.61 -9.75 31.19
CA LEU A 11 8.47 -10.65 30.41
C LEU A 11 8.20 -10.59 28.90
N ILE A 12 6.95 -10.41 28.49
CA ILE A 12 6.57 -10.24 27.08
C ILE A 12 7.12 -8.92 26.52
N CYS A 13 7.06 -7.82 27.30
CA CYS A 13 7.62 -6.54 26.88
C CYS A 13 9.15 -6.58 26.69
N CYS A 14 9.89 -7.33 27.52
CA CYS A 14 11.34 -7.48 27.35
C CYS A 14 11.72 -8.34 26.13
N GLY A 15 10.93 -9.36 25.80
CA GLY A 15 11.18 -10.23 24.64
C GLY A 15 11.03 -9.51 23.30
N LEU A 16 10.05 -8.60 23.19
CA LEU A 16 9.83 -7.80 21.98
C LEU A 16 10.95 -6.77 21.74
N TYR A 17 11.51 -6.20 22.82
CA TYR A 17 12.60 -5.22 22.70
C TYR A 17 13.91 -5.83 22.19
N ALA A 18 14.19 -7.11 22.51
CA ALA A 18 15.39 -7.81 22.03
C ALA A 18 15.30 -8.21 20.54
N MET A 19 14.10 -8.56 20.04
CA MET A 19 13.88 -8.91 18.62
C MET A 19 14.09 -7.72 17.66
N ILE A 20 13.70 -6.52 18.08
CA ILE A 20 13.84 -5.30 17.26
C ILE A 20 15.32 -4.91 17.10
N LYS A 21 16.14 -5.07 18.16
CA LYS A 21 17.59 -4.81 18.09
C LYS A 21 18.35 -5.83 17.24
N PHE A 22 17.91 -7.09 17.18
CA PHE A 22 18.59 -8.11 16.36
C PHE A 22 18.37 -7.92 14.85
N SER A 23 17.19 -7.44 14.43
CA SER A 23 16.90 -7.20 13.00
C SER A 23 17.69 -6.03 12.40
N MET A 24 18.15 -5.07 13.20
CA MET A 24 18.96 -3.95 12.71
C MET A 24 20.45 -4.30 12.52
N SER A 25 20.94 -5.42 13.06
CA SER A 25 22.37 -5.77 12.99
C SER A 25 22.75 -6.66 11.78
N GLN A 26 21.79 -7.13 10.98
CA GLN A 26 22.07 -7.97 9.80
C GLN A 26 22.18 -7.18 8.48
N ASN A 27 21.91 -5.87 8.48
CA ASN A 27 21.86 -5.09 7.24
C ASN A 27 23.17 -4.36 6.87
N GLU A 28 24.28 -4.62 7.58
CA GLU A 28 25.57 -3.96 7.33
C GLU A 28 26.71 -4.92 6.93
N ASN A 29 26.42 -6.03 6.26
CA ASN A 29 27.50 -6.91 5.78
C ASN A 29 27.17 -7.64 4.47
N VAL A 30 27.20 -6.91 3.35
CA VAL A 30 27.65 -7.46 2.05
C VAL A 30 28.38 -6.37 1.28
N SER A 31 29.71 -6.36 1.44
CA SER A 31 30.67 -5.79 0.50
C SER A 31 31.00 -6.85 -0.56
N GLY A 32 31.14 -6.45 -1.82
CA GLY A 32 31.60 -7.36 -2.88
C GLY A 32 31.60 -6.79 -4.30
N GLN A 33 32.59 -5.93 -4.58
CA GLN A 33 33.23 -5.58 -5.86
C GLN A 33 32.66 -6.11 -7.20
N ALA A 34 32.56 -5.22 -8.19
CA ALA A 34 33.00 -5.50 -9.56
C ALA A 34 33.56 -4.23 -10.22
N GLN A 35 34.79 -4.36 -10.73
CA GLN A 35 35.66 -3.30 -11.22
C GLN A 35 35.17 -2.65 -12.51
N GLU A 36 35.37 -1.34 -12.51
CA GLU A 36 35.49 -0.43 -13.65
C GLU A 36 36.52 -0.93 -14.68
N THR A 37 36.17 -0.92 -15.97
CA THR A 37 37.15 -0.92 -17.06
C THR A 37 36.66 0.02 -18.16
N GLN A 38 37.32 1.17 -18.29
CA GLN A 38 37.20 2.10 -19.42
C GLN A 38 38.32 1.84 -20.45
N ASN A 39 37.95 1.79 -21.73
CA ASN A 39 38.67 2.29 -22.92
C ASN A 39 37.74 1.98 -24.14
N THR A 40 37.04 2.92 -24.81
CA THR A 40 37.49 4.05 -25.68
C THR A 40 38.44 3.54 -26.80
N LYS A 41 38.23 3.63 -28.13
CA LYS A 41 37.41 4.46 -29.04
C LYS A 41 37.56 3.96 -30.50
N GLN A 42 36.53 4.08 -31.35
CA GLN A 42 36.54 4.53 -32.79
C GLN A 42 35.14 4.25 -33.38
N LYS A 43 34.25 5.22 -33.67
CA LYS A 43 34.22 6.29 -34.72
C LYS A 43 34.31 5.66 -36.13
N GLU A 44 33.33 5.71 -37.03
CA GLU A 44 32.65 6.85 -37.69
C GLU A 44 31.31 6.40 -38.34
N THR A 45 30.20 7.13 -38.12
CA THR A 45 29.55 8.10 -39.05
C THR A 45 28.53 7.46 -39.99
N ASP A 46 27.23 7.71 -39.80
CA ASP A 46 26.47 8.73 -40.56
C ASP A 46 24.96 8.68 -40.24
N LYS A 47 24.28 9.82 -40.43
CA LYS A 47 22.82 10.11 -40.42
C LYS A 47 22.16 10.60 -39.13
N THR A 48 22.30 11.91 -38.94
CA THR A 48 21.26 12.92 -38.65
C THR A 48 19.95 12.46 -37.99
N ASP A 49 19.87 12.76 -36.70
CA ASP A 49 18.81 13.51 -36.02
C ASP A 49 17.36 13.31 -36.45
N THR A 50 16.65 12.47 -35.70
CA THR A 50 15.56 12.94 -34.84
C THR A 50 15.46 11.98 -33.67
N ALA A 51 16.13 12.32 -32.57
CA ALA A 51 15.86 11.74 -31.27
C ALA A 51 14.44 12.14 -30.86
N THR A 52 13.45 11.31 -31.20
CA THR A 52 12.25 11.24 -30.38
C THR A 52 12.70 10.60 -29.08
N SER A 53 13.12 11.44 -28.16
CA SER A 53 13.14 11.14 -26.73
C SER A 53 11.85 10.38 -26.44
N GLU A 54 11.98 9.09 -26.13
CA GLU A 54 10.91 8.32 -25.51
C GLU A 54 10.67 8.97 -24.16
N LYS A 55 9.85 10.03 -24.22
CA LYS A 55 9.21 10.66 -23.10
C LYS A 55 8.42 9.53 -22.46
N SER A 56 8.99 8.98 -21.39
CA SER A 56 8.34 8.05 -20.47
C SER A 56 6.88 8.44 -20.38
N THR A 57 6.03 7.66 -21.04
CA THR A 57 4.58 7.83 -20.96
C THR A 57 4.25 7.58 -19.51
N VAL A 58 4.09 8.66 -18.76
CA VAL A 58 3.44 8.66 -17.46
C VAL A 58 2.15 7.88 -17.70
N SER A 59 2.10 6.64 -17.22
CA SER A 59 0.96 5.74 -17.39
C SER A 59 -0.19 6.32 -16.58
N THR A 60 -0.90 7.28 -17.17
CA THR A 60 -2.07 7.91 -16.57
C THR A 60 -3.20 6.89 -16.53
N VAL A 61 -3.74 6.65 -15.33
CA VAL A 61 -4.91 5.77 -15.15
C VAL A 61 -6.07 6.32 -15.99
N PRO A 62 -6.75 5.50 -16.82
CA PRO A 62 -7.90 5.97 -17.60
C PRO A 62 -9.00 6.53 -16.71
N ALA A 63 -9.61 7.66 -17.11
CA ALA A 63 -10.63 8.34 -16.29
C ALA A 63 -11.80 7.43 -15.89
N VAL A 64 -12.22 6.52 -16.78
CA VAL A 64 -13.27 5.53 -16.50
C VAL A 64 -12.87 4.59 -15.35
N GLN A 65 -11.61 4.18 -15.27
CA GLN A 65 -11.12 3.35 -14.15
C GLN A 65 -11.04 4.16 -12.86
N VAL A 66 -10.61 5.43 -12.93
CA VAL A 66 -10.58 6.32 -11.77
C VAL A 66 -11.97 6.49 -11.17
N GLU A 67 -12.97 6.72 -12.01
CA GLU A 67 -14.37 6.84 -11.60
C GLU A 67 -14.89 5.54 -10.98
N ALA A 68 -14.69 4.39 -11.64
CA ALA A 68 -15.12 3.09 -11.12
C ALA A 68 -14.47 2.73 -9.76
N VAL A 69 -13.18 3.04 -9.58
CA VAL A 69 -12.49 2.81 -8.31
C VAL A 69 -12.95 3.79 -7.24
N ALA A 70 -13.21 5.06 -7.60
CA ALA A 70 -13.76 6.04 -6.67
C ALA A 70 -15.16 5.63 -6.19
N GLU A 71 -15.99 5.06 -7.07
CA GLU A 71 -17.29 4.49 -6.71
C GLU A 71 -17.17 3.27 -5.79
N ALA A 72 -16.31 2.32 -6.11
CA ALA A 72 -16.07 1.14 -5.26
C ALA A 72 -15.55 1.53 -3.86
N LEU A 73 -14.68 2.54 -3.79
CA LEU A 73 -14.21 3.08 -2.51
C LEU A 73 -15.35 3.75 -1.73
N ARG A 74 -16.23 4.51 -2.38
CA ARG A 74 -17.41 5.10 -1.72
C ARG A 74 -18.38 4.03 -1.22
N GLU A 75 -18.59 2.95 -1.98
CA GLU A 75 -19.40 1.80 -1.57
C GLU A 75 -18.82 1.20 -0.28
N PHE A 76 -17.51 0.92 -0.26
CA PHE A 76 -16.82 0.41 0.92
C PHE A 76 -16.95 1.37 2.12
N GLN A 77 -16.70 2.66 1.93
CA GLN A 77 -16.87 3.67 2.99
C GLN A 77 -18.29 3.70 3.55
N ASN A 78 -19.31 3.59 2.70
CA ASN A 78 -20.70 3.58 3.13
C ASN A 78 -21.04 2.32 3.94
N CYS A 79 -20.54 1.15 3.52
CA CYS A 79 -20.67 -0.08 4.32
C CYS A 79 -20.05 0.11 5.72
N LEU A 80 -18.88 0.75 5.83
CA LEU A 80 -18.26 1.03 7.12
C LEU A 80 -19.08 2.01 7.98
N LYS A 81 -19.54 3.13 7.39
CA LYS A 81 -20.39 4.13 8.10
C LYS A 81 -21.66 3.49 8.66
N GLU A 82 -22.28 2.61 7.89
CA GLU A 82 -23.53 1.94 8.24
C GLU A 82 -23.32 0.63 9.02
N LYS A 83 -22.07 0.29 9.37
CA LYS A 83 -21.67 -0.93 10.08
C LYS A 83 -22.12 -2.23 9.38
N LYS A 84 -22.22 -2.20 8.05
CA LYS A 84 -22.53 -3.35 7.19
C LYS A 84 -21.25 -4.11 6.85
N TYR A 85 -20.65 -4.73 7.87
CA TYR A 85 -19.30 -5.29 7.75
C TYR A 85 -19.23 -6.51 6.84
N GLU A 86 -20.29 -7.33 6.76
CA GLU A 86 -20.37 -8.46 5.82
C GLU A 86 -20.28 -7.97 4.37
N GLN A 87 -20.94 -6.84 4.06
CA GLN A 87 -20.88 -6.26 2.72
C GLN A 87 -19.52 -5.63 2.45
N ALA A 88 -18.96 -4.93 3.45
CA ALA A 88 -17.59 -4.42 3.35
C ALA A 88 -16.58 -5.54 3.11
N TRP A 89 -16.76 -6.70 3.75
CA TRP A 89 -15.91 -7.88 3.57
C TRP A 89 -15.95 -8.40 2.12
N GLU A 90 -17.12 -8.48 1.50
CA GLU A 90 -17.26 -8.90 0.09
C GLU A 90 -16.67 -7.91 -0.92
N LEU A 91 -16.48 -6.65 -0.52
CA LEU A 91 -15.81 -5.62 -1.32
C LEU A 91 -14.28 -5.67 -1.25
N THR A 92 -13.73 -6.63 -0.50
CA THR A 92 -12.29 -6.82 -0.36
C THR A 92 -11.83 -8.14 -0.99
N THR A 93 -10.59 -8.20 -1.41
CA THR A 93 -9.97 -9.44 -1.91
C THR A 93 -9.57 -10.37 -0.77
N GLU A 94 -9.36 -11.64 -1.06
CA GLU A 94 -8.78 -12.59 -0.10
C GLU A 94 -7.39 -12.17 0.39
N TYR A 95 -6.61 -11.52 -0.46
CA TYR A 95 -5.32 -10.98 -0.07
C TYR A 95 -5.44 -9.88 1.00
N PHE A 96 -6.39 -8.95 0.83
CA PHE A 96 -6.67 -7.92 1.82
C PHE A 96 -7.13 -8.54 3.15
N LYS A 97 -8.09 -9.48 3.07
CA LYS A 97 -8.63 -10.20 4.23
C LYS A 97 -7.51 -10.91 5.01
N GLN A 98 -6.62 -11.62 4.31
CA GLN A 98 -5.49 -12.29 4.94
C GLN A 98 -4.54 -11.31 5.63
N ARG A 99 -4.25 -10.18 4.98
CA ARG A 99 -3.28 -9.20 5.48
C ARG A 99 -3.79 -8.40 6.66
N VAL A 100 -5.07 -8.02 6.63
CA VAL A 100 -5.67 -7.12 7.64
C VAL A 100 -6.28 -7.89 8.80
N SER A 101 -6.77 -9.11 8.58
CA SER A 101 -7.50 -9.85 9.63
C SER A 101 -7.18 -11.33 9.68
N GLU A 102 -6.10 -11.78 9.05
CA GLU A 102 -5.72 -13.20 8.95
C GLU A 102 -6.84 -14.06 8.32
N GLY A 103 -7.67 -13.48 7.45
CA GLY A 103 -8.79 -14.18 6.82
C GLY A 103 -9.98 -14.39 7.75
N ASN A 104 -9.97 -13.81 8.96
CA ASN A 104 -11.05 -13.93 9.93
C ASN A 104 -12.00 -12.73 9.87
N PHE A 105 -13.31 -13.00 9.76
CA PHE A 105 -14.33 -11.96 9.66
C PHE A 105 -14.51 -11.13 10.94
N GLU A 106 -14.48 -11.76 12.12
CA GLU A 106 -14.63 -11.03 13.39
C GLU A 106 -13.46 -10.08 13.63
N LYS A 107 -12.23 -10.53 13.37
CA LYS A 107 -11.04 -9.67 13.41
C LYS A 107 -11.16 -8.50 12.42
N PHE A 108 -11.70 -8.73 11.23
CA PHE A 108 -11.92 -7.65 10.26
C PHE A 108 -12.92 -6.63 10.77
N LYS A 109 -14.03 -7.08 11.33
CA LYS A 109 -15.03 -6.20 11.92
C LYS A 109 -14.44 -5.37 13.05
N GLU A 110 -13.64 -5.97 13.94
CA GLU A 110 -12.91 -5.25 14.99
C GLU A 110 -11.96 -4.20 14.41
N ASN A 111 -11.14 -4.58 13.43
CA ASN A 111 -10.18 -3.67 12.79
C ASN A 111 -10.87 -2.53 12.04
N MET A 112 -11.98 -2.81 11.34
CA MET A 112 -12.76 -1.80 10.63
C MET A 112 -13.53 -0.86 11.56
N ALA A 113 -13.97 -1.35 12.72
CA ALA A 113 -14.61 -0.51 13.74
C ALA A 113 -13.60 0.35 14.52
N GLY A 114 -12.36 -0.13 14.68
CA GLY A 114 -11.26 0.59 15.31
C GLY A 114 -10.44 1.40 14.31
N GLU A 115 -9.31 0.85 13.87
CA GLU A 115 -8.34 1.53 12.99
C GLU A 115 -8.93 1.96 11.64
N GLY A 116 -9.85 1.16 11.09
CA GLY A 116 -10.53 1.44 9.82
C GLY A 116 -11.59 2.54 9.89
N ALA A 117 -11.98 3.02 11.08
CA ALA A 117 -12.99 4.07 11.21
C ALA A 117 -12.59 5.36 10.50
N GLY A 118 -11.28 5.65 10.43
CA GLY A 118 -10.76 6.79 9.69
C GLY A 118 -10.93 6.68 8.18
N ILE A 119 -11.00 5.46 7.63
CA ILE A 119 -11.26 5.22 6.20
C ILE A 119 -12.71 5.58 5.87
N ALA A 120 -13.66 5.23 6.74
CA ALA A 120 -15.08 5.48 6.53
C ALA A 120 -15.39 6.96 6.26
N THR A 121 -14.67 7.88 6.90
CA THR A 121 -14.89 9.33 6.77
C THR A 121 -13.81 10.06 5.97
N ALA A 122 -12.82 9.33 5.43
CA ALA A 122 -11.73 9.93 4.69
C ALA A 122 -12.23 10.63 3.40
N THR A 123 -11.59 11.75 3.09
CA THR A 123 -11.70 12.40 1.79
C THR A 123 -10.95 11.58 0.74
N VAL A 124 -11.61 11.29 -0.37
CA VAL A 124 -11.03 10.62 -1.54
C VAL A 124 -10.50 11.68 -2.49
N HIS A 125 -9.30 11.46 -3.06
CA HIS A 125 -8.64 12.35 -4.01
C HIS A 125 -8.49 11.66 -5.38
N PRO A 126 -9.52 11.64 -6.25
CA PRO A 126 -9.46 10.96 -7.55
C PRO A 126 -8.32 11.43 -8.46
N GLU A 127 -7.93 12.70 -8.35
CA GLU A 127 -6.83 13.31 -9.10
C GLU A 127 -5.46 12.72 -8.76
N SER A 128 -5.35 12.01 -7.63
CA SER A 128 -4.13 11.31 -7.22
C SER A 128 -3.97 9.90 -7.85
N ALA A 129 -4.91 9.50 -8.72
CA ALA A 129 -4.94 8.16 -9.27
C ALA A 129 -3.61 7.75 -9.91
N THR A 130 -3.10 6.60 -9.50
CA THR A 130 -1.84 6.04 -9.99
C THR A 130 -1.93 4.52 -10.02
N VAL A 131 -1.13 3.90 -10.88
CA VAL A 131 -0.92 2.45 -10.82
C VAL A 131 0.13 2.14 -9.76
N ILE A 132 -0.16 1.20 -8.86
CA ILE A 132 0.74 0.71 -7.80
C ILE A 132 0.71 -0.82 -7.88
N GLU A 133 1.83 -1.45 -8.25
CA GLU A 133 1.94 -2.92 -8.33
C GLU A 133 0.80 -3.55 -9.17
N GLY A 134 0.46 -2.93 -10.31
CA GLY A 134 -0.63 -3.40 -11.19
C GLY A 134 -2.05 -3.11 -10.70
N ARG A 135 -2.22 -2.34 -9.61
CA ARG A 135 -3.51 -1.94 -9.05
C ARG A 135 -3.77 -0.47 -9.25
N VAL A 136 -5.03 -0.07 -9.29
CA VAL A 136 -5.39 1.35 -9.32
C VAL A 136 -5.49 1.86 -7.89
N GLY A 137 -4.61 2.79 -7.51
CA GLY A 137 -4.57 3.39 -6.19
C GLY A 137 -5.17 4.79 -6.18
N LEU A 138 -6.03 5.07 -5.20
CA LEU A 138 -6.50 6.42 -4.87
C LEU A 138 -6.00 6.83 -3.49
N LEU A 139 -5.49 8.05 -3.39
CA LEU A 139 -5.12 8.64 -2.13
C LEU A 139 -6.37 8.98 -1.33
N ILE A 140 -6.35 8.61 -0.06
CA ILE A 140 -7.30 9.07 0.95
C ILE A 140 -6.58 9.91 2.00
N SER A 141 -7.32 10.86 2.57
CA SER A 141 -6.87 11.61 3.74
C SER A 141 -8.02 11.82 4.71
N SER A 142 -7.76 11.63 5.99
CA SER A 142 -8.69 11.99 7.06
C SER A 142 -7.92 12.74 8.14
N PRO A 143 -8.51 13.74 8.81
CA PRO A 143 -7.94 14.31 10.04
C PRO A 143 -7.69 13.25 11.12
N SER A 144 -8.43 12.14 11.08
CA SER A 144 -8.26 11.01 12.01
C SER A 144 -7.18 10.03 11.60
N LEU A 145 -6.59 10.18 10.41
CA LEU A 145 -5.46 9.37 9.94
C LEU A 145 -4.20 10.23 10.06
N GLU A 146 -3.23 9.78 10.85
CA GLU A 146 -1.95 10.49 11.06
C GLU A 146 -1.12 10.60 9.77
N TYR A 147 -1.45 9.82 8.74
CA TYR A 147 -0.76 9.77 7.46
C TYR A 147 -1.74 9.55 6.31
N LYS A 148 -1.34 9.99 5.11
CA LYS A 148 -2.10 9.73 3.88
C LYS A 148 -1.83 8.31 3.38
N ILE A 149 -2.85 7.65 2.86
CA ILE A 149 -2.80 6.25 2.42
C ILE A 149 -3.36 6.16 1.00
N TYR A 150 -2.70 5.41 0.13
CA TYR A 150 -3.31 4.90 -1.09
C TYR A 150 -4.08 3.63 -0.79
N LEU A 151 -5.38 3.64 -1.07
CA LEU A 151 -6.17 2.41 -1.14
C LEU A 151 -6.17 1.92 -2.58
N CYS A 152 -5.66 0.70 -2.77
CA CYS A 152 -5.39 0.13 -4.07
C CYS A 152 -6.42 -0.96 -4.39
N PHE A 153 -7.00 -0.88 -5.58
CA PHE A 153 -8.07 -1.73 -6.05
C PHE A 153 -7.64 -2.55 -7.25
N ILE A 154 -8.21 -3.74 -7.36
CA ILE A 154 -8.07 -4.62 -8.52
C ILE A 154 -9.46 -4.99 -9.03
N GLU A 155 -9.59 -5.13 -10.34
CA GLU A 155 -10.80 -5.67 -10.96
C GLU A 155 -10.78 -7.20 -10.82
N ASP A 156 -11.80 -7.74 -10.17
CA ASP A 156 -12.02 -9.18 -9.98
C ASP A 156 -13.43 -9.51 -10.46
N ASN A 157 -13.52 -10.27 -11.56
CA ASN A 157 -14.77 -10.69 -12.19
C ASN A 157 -15.73 -9.51 -12.50
N GLY A 158 -15.20 -8.41 -13.04
CA GLY A 158 -15.98 -7.22 -13.40
C GLY A 158 -16.40 -6.34 -12.22
N LYS A 159 -15.90 -6.61 -11.01
CA LYS A 159 -16.09 -5.77 -9.83
C LYS A 159 -14.76 -5.29 -9.28
N TRP A 160 -14.64 -4.01 -9.00
CA TRP A 160 -13.46 -3.46 -8.32
C TRP A 160 -13.51 -3.80 -6.83
N LYS A 161 -12.44 -4.43 -6.32
CA LYS A 161 -12.29 -4.82 -4.92
C LYS A 161 -11.06 -4.18 -4.31
N LEU A 162 -11.16 -3.79 -3.05
CA LEU A 162 -10.04 -3.29 -2.26
C LEU A 162 -9.05 -4.43 -1.98
N ASP A 163 -7.79 -4.23 -2.37
CA ASP A 163 -6.76 -5.27 -2.27
C ASP A 163 -5.65 -4.94 -1.28
N ILE A 164 -5.18 -3.69 -1.23
CA ILE A 164 -4.11 -3.30 -0.31
C ILE A 164 -4.12 -1.80 0.02
N GLY A 165 -3.71 -1.45 1.23
CA GLY A 165 -3.36 -0.08 1.63
C GLY A 165 -1.84 0.15 1.58
N ARG A 166 -1.40 1.27 1.01
CA ARG A 166 0.01 1.69 0.96
C ARG A 166 0.17 3.09 1.54
N PRO A 167 1.06 3.33 2.52
CA PRO A 167 1.35 4.68 2.95
C PRO A 167 1.85 5.54 1.78
N ALA A 168 1.42 6.81 1.70
CA ALA A 168 1.78 7.67 0.56
C ALA A 168 3.30 7.85 0.41
N HIS A 169 4.04 7.88 1.52
CA HIS A 169 5.49 8.02 1.52
C HIS A 169 6.20 6.81 0.88
N SER A 170 5.65 5.59 0.98
CA SER A 170 6.25 4.40 0.38
C SER A 170 6.03 4.33 -1.13
N VAL A 171 5.06 5.06 -1.66
CA VAL A 171 4.74 5.09 -3.10
C VAL A 171 5.59 6.12 -3.85
N ASN A 172 6.00 7.20 -3.18
CA ASN A 172 6.88 8.20 -3.78
C ASN A 172 8.34 7.75 -3.79
N ALA A 173 8.78 7.02 -2.76
CA ALA A 173 10.14 6.49 -2.67
C ALA A 173 10.50 5.44 -3.74
N SER A 174 9.51 4.86 -4.43
CA SER A 174 9.73 3.90 -5.53
C SER A 174 9.73 4.54 -6.92
N LYS A 175 9.59 5.87 -7.00
CA LYS A 175 9.63 6.65 -8.25
C LYS A 175 10.95 7.40 -8.46
N GLU A 176 11.86 7.36 -7.49
CA GLU A 176 13.24 7.88 -7.56
C GLU A 176 14.23 6.75 -7.86
#